data_AF-A0A1T4QJV2-F1
#
_entry.id   AF-A0A1T4QJV2-F1
#
_cell.length_a   1.000
_cell.length_b   1.000
_cell.length_c   1.000
_cell.angle_alpha   90.00
_cell.angle_beta   90.00
_cell.angle_gamma   90.00
#
_symmetry.space_group_name_H-M   'P 1'
#
loop_
_entity.id
_entity.type
_entity.pdbx_description
1 polymer ?
#
loop_
_entity_poly.entity_id
_entity_poly.type
_entity_poly.pdbx_seq_one_letter_code
_entity_poly.pdbx_strand_id
1 'polypeptide(L)'
;MKYILADTNPKLITAWQEFFAGIPAVSITEGDITRLKADAIVSPANSFGFMDGSLDYALSERLGWDLEKRLQQQIKQLPEGELLIGTALTLETGDPDIPWLISAPTMRIPTNFNIDTSINAYLAMKAILLHAHRHPEIHSVAIPGLCTGVGRMQPIICARQMFTAFEEIVLGKKQDFKNFAEAQKYHWNINPQGMIWTH
;
A
#
# COMPACT_ATOMS: atom_id res chain seq x y z
N MET A 1 -4.43 -16.29 4.09
CA MET A 1 -4.46 -14.84 4.42
C MET A 1 -5.65 -14.21 3.69
N LYS A 2 -6.38 -13.30 4.34
CA LYS A 2 -7.50 -12.56 3.77
C LYS A 2 -7.09 -11.11 3.54
N TYR A 3 -7.50 -10.52 2.41
CA TYR A 3 -7.19 -9.13 2.07
C TYR A 3 -8.49 -8.36 1.96
N ILE A 4 -8.57 -7.23 2.65
CA ILE A 4 -9.75 -6.36 2.64
C ILE A 4 -9.34 -5.05 2.01
N LEU A 5 -9.69 -4.85 0.74
CA LEU A 5 -9.47 -3.57 0.06
C LEU A 5 -10.63 -2.64 0.42
N ALA A 6 -10.34 -1.50 1.04
CA ALA A 6 -11.38 -0.60 1.53
C ALA A 6 -11.07 0.86 1.29
N ASP A 7 -12.05 1.59 0.75
CA ASP A 7 -11.95 3.03 0.51
C ASP A 7 -13.34 3.65 0.50
N THR A 8 -13.43 4.96 0.73
CA THR A 8 -14.70 5.71 0.64
C THR A 8 -14.97 6.22 -0.77
N ASN A 9 -14.01 6.13 -1.69
CA ASN A 9 -14.14 6.58 -3.07
C ASN A 9 -14.72 5.48 -3.97
N PRO A 10 -15.97 5.61 -4.46
CA PRO A 10 -16.60 4.57 -5.28
C PRO A 10 -15.86 4.31 -6.60
N LYS A 11 -15.13 5.29 -7.15
CA LYS A 11 -14.33 5.09 -8.36
C LYS A 11 -13.19 4.09 -8.15
N LEU A 12 -12.61 4.06 -6.94
CA LEU A 12 -11.58 3.11 -6.57
C LEU A 12 -12.17 1.73 -6.29
N ILE A 13 -13.34 1.68 -5.66
CA ILE A 13 -14.10 0.43 -5.49
C ILE A 13 -14.37 -0.23 -6.84
N THR A 14 -14.90 0.51 -7.82
CA THR A 14 -15.12 0.00 -9.18
C THR A 14 -13.82 -0.46 -9.84
N ALA A 15 -12.73 0.31 -9.72
CA ALA A 15 -11.45 -0.05 -10.29
C ALA A 15 -10.88 -1.34 -9.67
N TRP A 16 -10.98 -1.52 -8.35
CA TRP A 16 -10.58 -2.78 -7.71
C TRP A 16 -11.46 -3.95 -8.14
N GLN A 17 -12.76 -3.75 -8.32
CA GLN A 17 -13.65 -4.80 -8.81
C GLN A 17 -13.25 -5.27 -10.21
N GLU A 18 -12.77 -4.37 -11.08
CA GLU A 18 -12.26 -4.74 -12.41
C GLU A 18 -11.04 -5.66 -12.34
N PHE A 19 -10.06 -5.32 -11.49
CA PHE A 19 -8.79 -6.07 -11.42
C PHE A 19 -8.84 -7.30 -10.51
N PHE A 20 -9.50 -7.21 -9.35
CA PHE A 20 -9.54 -8.26 -8.34
C PHE A 20 -10.76 -9.18 -8.44
N ALA A 21 -11.57 -9.05 -9.50
CA ALA A 21 -12.70 -9.93 -9.75
C ALA A 21 -12.28 -11.42 -9.68
N GLY A 22 -12.99 -12.19 -8.87
CA GLY A 22 -12.80 -13.64 -8.78
C GLY A 22 -11.61 -14.10 -7.93
N ILE A 23 -10.89 -13.21 -7.24
CA ILE A 23 -9.84 -13.59 -6.28
C ILE A 23 -10.48 -13.95 -4.92
N PRO A 24 -10.56 -15.24 -4.52
CA PRO A 24 -11.35 -15.64 -3.35
C PRO A 24 -10.81 -15.10 -2.01
N ALA A 25 -9.51 -14.81 -1.95
CA ALA A 25 -8.86 -14.26 -0.76
C ALA A 25 -9.07 -12.75 -0.57
N VAL A 26 -9.67 -12.06 -1.54
CA VAL A 26 -9.85 -10.60 -1.56
C VAL A 26 -11.33 -10.26 -1.39
N SER A 27 -11.63 -9.40 -0.43
CA SER A 27 -12.92 -8.73 -0.29
C SER A 27 -12.75 -7.24 -0.53
N ILE A 28 -13.67 -6.62 -1.25
CA ILE A 28 -13.68 -5.18 -1.53
C ILE A 28 -14.84 -4.56 -0.77
N THR A 29 -14.57 -3.50 0.00
CA THR A 29 -15.55 -2.84 0.85
C THR A 29 -15.55 -1.34 0.58
N GLU A 30 -16.70 -0.79 0.22
CA GLU A 30 -16.88 0.67 0.21
C GLU A 30 -17.15 1.16 1.63
N GLY A 31 -16.28 2.00 2.16
CA GLY A 31 -16.43 2.55 3.50
C GLY A 31 -15.13 2.97 4.17
N ASP A 32 -15.29 3.41 5.42
CA ASP A 32 -14.20 3.83 6.29
C ASP A 32 -13.42 2.61 6.80
N ILE A 33 -12.18 2.48 6.32
CA ILE A 33 -11.27 1.38 6.66
C ILE A 33 -10.98 1.30 8.17
N THR A 34 -11.05 2.41 8.91
CA THR A 34 -10.77 2.45 10.35
C THR A 34 -11.84 1.75 11.20
N ARG A 35 -13.00 1.43 10.59
CA ARG A 35 -14.12 0.72 11.23
C ARG A 35 -14.08 -0.80 10.99
N LEU A 36 -13.14 -1.27 10.18
CA LEU A 36 -13.00 -2.69 9.88
C LEU A 36 -12.25 -3.40 11.00
N LYS A 37 -12.53 -4.71 11.13
CA LYS A 37 -11.76 -5.62 11.98
C LYS A 37 -10.84 -6.46 11.09
N ALA A 38 -9.56 -6.44 11.39
CA ALA A 38 -8.53 -7.20 10.69
C ALA A 38 -7.29 -7.29 11.57
N ASP A 39 -6.50 -8.35 11.43
CA ASP A 39 -5.29 -8.50 12.23
C ASP A 39 -4.30 -7.36 11.98
N ALA A 40 -4.28 -6.81 10.76
CA ALA A 40 -3.51 -5.64 10.42
C ALA A 40 -4.29 -4.60 9.61
N ILE A 41 -3.97 -3.32 9.82
CA ILE A 41 -4.37 -2.22 8.94
C ILE A 41 -3.12 -1.56 8.33
N VAL A 42 -3.24 -1.11 7.09
CA VAL A 42 -2.16 -0.40 6.39
C VAL A 42 -2.29 1.12 6.61
N SER A 43 -1.19 1.76 7.00
CA SER A 43 -0.99 3.21 6.89
C SER A 43 -0.11 3.50 5.67
N PRO A 44 -0.66 4.09 4.59
CA PRO A 44 0.06 4.41 3.37
C PRO A 44 0.84 5.74 3.49
N ALA A 45 1.67 5.83 4.54
CA ALA A 45 2.30 7.05 5.06
C ALA A 45 3.34 7.69 4.11
N ASN A 46 4.07 8.66 4.65
CA ASN A 46 5.32 9.16 4.09
C ASN A 46 6.53 8.47 4.73
N SER A 47 7.71 8.64 4.12
CA SER A 47 8.97 8.01 4.57
C SER A 47 9.45 8.41 5.97
N PHE A 48 8.85 9.42 6.60
CA PHE A 48 9.21 9.88 7.94
C PHE A 48 8.20 9.48 9.01
N GLY A 49 7.12 8.78 8.65
CA GLY A 49 6.13 8.29 9.60
C GLY A 49 5.26 9.38 10.23
N PHE A 50 5.14 10.56 9.61
CA PHE A 50 4.07 11.50 10.00
C PHE A 50 2.72 10.93 9.60
N MET A 51 1.76 10.97 10.52
CA MET A 51 0.42 10.42 10.35
C MET A 51 -0.63 11.55 10.33
N ASP A 52 -0.35 12.62 9.60
CA ASP A 52 -1.16 13.84 9.52
C ASP A 52 -2.01 13.95 8.24
N GLY A 53 -1.83 13.03 7.28
CA GLY A 53 -2.66 12.92 6.09
C GLY A 53 -4.07 12.40 6.39
N SER A 54 -5.05 12.64 5.50
CA SER A 54 -6.47 12.37 5.77
C SER A 54 -6.78 11.00 6.41
N LEU A 55 -6.22 9.91 5.88
CA LEU A 55 -6.40 8.57 6.45
C LEU A 55 -5.54 8.36 7.69
N ASP A 56 -4.28 8.81 7.67
CA ASP A 56 -3.36 8.62 8.78
C ASP A 56 -3.80 9.38 10.05
N TYR A 57 -4.48 10.51 9.87
CA TYR A 57 -5.13 11.25 10.94
C TYR A 57 -6.24 10.42 11.58
N ALA A 58 -7.12 9.81 10.77
CA ALA A 58 -8.18 8.94 11.26
C ALA A 58 -7.63 7.69 11.96
N LEU A 59 -6.51 7.14 11.48
CA LEU A 59 -5.79 6.05 12.15
C LEU A 59 -5.22 6.50 13.50
N SER A 60 -4.63 7.69 13.57
CA SER A 60 -4.10 8.25 14.82
C SER A 60 -5.20 8.54 15.84
N GLU A 61 -6.36 9.06 15.40
CA GLU A 61 -7.53 9.22 16.27
C GLU A 61 -8.05 7.88 16.80
N ARG A 62 -8.06 6.84 15.96
CA ARG A 62 -8.59 5.51 16.30
C ARG A 62 -7.65 4.68 17.16
N LEU A 63 -6.35 4.70 16.86
CA LEU A 63 -5.33 3.80 17.44
C LEU A 63 -4.41 4.51 18.44
N GLY A 64 -4.53 5.83 18.58
CA GLY A 64 -3.81 6.64 19.55
C GLY A 64 -2.54 7.30 19.00
N TRP A 65 -2.31 8.54 19.41
CA TRP A 65 -1.21 9.40 18.97
C TRP A 65 0.19 8.92 19.37
N ASP A 66 0.30 7.97 20.29
CA ASP A 66 1.59 7.35 20.65
C ASP A 66 2.15 6.47 19.51
N LEU A 67 1.27 5.91 18.68
CA LEU A 67 1.65 5.04 17.57
C LEU A 67 2.56 5.78 16.57
N GLU A 68 2.24 7.03 16.23
CA GLU A 68 3.07 7.88 15.38
C GLU A 68 4.48 8.06 15.97
N LYS A 69 4.56 8.37 17.27
CA LYS A 69 5.85 8.60 17.94
C LYS A 69 6.72 7.36 17.93
N ARG A 70 6.14 6.18 18.18
CA ARG A 70 6.85 4.89 18.12
C ARG A 70 7.30 4.57 16.70
N LEU A 71 6.44 4.79 15.70
CA LEU A 71 6.80 4.64 14.29
C LEU A 71 7.99 5.53 13.93
N GLN A 72 7.93 6.83 14.24
CA GLN A 72 9.02 7.77 13.97
C GLN A 72 10.31 7.38 14.69
N GLN A 73 10.22 6.88 15.94
CA GLN A 73 11.39 6.42 16.68
C GLN A 73 12.06 5.23 15.98
N GLN A 74 11.27 4.25 15.52
CA GLN A 74 11.80 3.11 14.77
C GLN A 74 12.41 3.56 13.43
N ILE A 75 11.76 4.46 12.69
CA ILE A 75 12.27 5.00 11.43
C ILE A 75 13.63 5.70 11.63
N LYS A 76 13.77 6.51 12.69
CA LYS A 76 15.03 7.19 13.01
C LYS A 76 16.18 6.24 13.36
N GLN A 77 15.87 5.02 13.79
CA GLN A 77 16.85 3.99 14.11
C GLN A 77 17.25 3.14 12.90
N LEU A 78 16.52 3.24 11.78
CA LEU A 78 16.91 2.59 10.54
C LEU A 78 18.25 3.17 10.06
N PRO A 79 19.15 2.35 9.46
CA PRO A 79 20.39 2.83 8.86
C PRO A 79 20.19 3.98 7.85
N GLU A 80 19.07 3.94 7.13
CA GLU A 80 18.67 4.94 6.14
C GLU A 80 18.16 6.25 6.78
N GLY A 81 17.73 6.21 8.05
CA GLY A 81 17.04 7.31 8.72
C GLY A 81 15.66 7.65 8.14
N GLU A 82 15.15 6.84 7.21
CA GLU A 82 13.87 6.98 6.55
C GLU A 82 13.31 5.61 6.14
N LEU A 83 11.99 5.48 6.07
CA LEU A 83 11.33 4.29 5.54
C LEU A 83 11.17 4.46 4.02
N LEU A 84 11.93 3.70 3.23
CA LEU A 84 11.93 3.83 1.77
C LEU A 84 10.64 3.27 1.15
N ILE A 85 10.22 3.87 0.03
CA ILE A 85 9.12 3.32 -0.77
C ILE A 85 9.52 1.93 -1.27
N GLY A 86 8.68 0.92 -1.02
CA GLY A 86 9.02 -0.48 -1.28
C GLY A 86 9.53 -1.26 -0.08
N THR A 87 9.64 -0.61 1.09
CA THR A 87 9.80 -1.27 2.40
C THR A 87 8.60 -0.97 3.28
N ALA A 88 8.50 -1.64 4.43
CA ALA A 88 7.45 -1.38 5.41
C ALA A 88 7.96 -1.66 6.83
N LEU A 89 7.23 -1.16 7.83
CA LEU A 89 7.39 -1.50 9.24
C LEU A 89 6.06 -2.00 9.80
N THR A 90 6.14 -2.92 10.76
CA THR A 90 4.97 -3.45 11.45
C THR A 90 5.07 -3.10 12.93
N LEU A 91 4.02 -2.52 13.48
CA LEU A 91 3.95 -2.10 14.88
C LEU A 91 2.68 -2.61 15.54
N GLU A 92 2.77 -2.97 16.82
CA GLU A 92 1.60 -3.20 17.65
C GLU A 92 0.83 -1.89 17.87
N THR A 93 -0.48 -1.97 17.80
CA THR A 93 -1.41 -0.87 18.06
C THR A 93 -1.93 -0.88 19.50
N GLY A 94 -1.98 -2.06 20.14
CA GLY A 94 -2.67 -2.29 21.40
C GLY A 94 -4.20 -2.43 21.27
N ASP A 95 -4.73 -2.41 20.05
CA ASP A 95 -6.16 -2.52 19.78
C ASP A 95 -6.57 -3.99 19.54
N PRO A 96 -7.63 -4.50 20.19
CA PRO A 96 -8.03 -5.90 20.04
C PRO A 96 -8.66 -6.23 18.68
N ASP A 97 -9.23 -5.24 17.98
CA ASP A 97 -9.84 -5.42 16.67
C ASP A 97 -8.86 -5.19 15.51
N ILE A 98 -7.77 -4.43 15.77
CA ILE A 98 -6.70 -4.12 14.82
C ILE A 98 -5.33 -4.21 15.52
N PRO A 99 -4.81 -5.39 15.87
CA PRO A 99 -3.61 -5.52 16.69
C PRO A 99 -2.33 -4.99 16.03
N TRP A 100 -2.27 -4.96 14.69
CA TRP A 100 -1.08 -4.55 13.95
C TRP A 100 -1.33 -3.37 13.00
N LEU A 101 -0.37 -2.46 12.92
CA LEU A 101 -0.25 -1.45 11.88
C LEU A 101 0.91 -1.84 10.95
N ILE A 102 0.66 -1.90 9.63
CA ILE A 102 1.71 -1.96 8.62
C ILE A 102 1.88 -0.55 8.04
N SER A 103 2.96 0.13 8.41
CA SER A 103 3.35 1.41 7.80
C SER A 103 4.14 1.14 6.52
N ALA A 104 3.62 1.58 5.38
CA ALA A 104 4.21 1.36 4.07
C ALA A 104 4.15 2.66 3.25
N PRO A 105 5.28 3.35 3.05
CA PRO A 105 5.27 4.69 2.51
C PRO A 105 4.96 4.68 1.01
N THR A 106 4.08 5.59 0.60
CA THR A 106 3.68 5.77 -0.81
C THR A 106 4.36 6.96 -1.48
N MET A 107 5.08 7.76 -0.70
CA MET A 107 5.84 8.93 -1.12
C MET A 107 6.85 9.28 -0.03
N ARG A 108 7.94 9.98 -0.39
CA ARG A 108 8.93 10.38 0.61
C ARG A 108 8.41 11.47 1.55
N ILE A 109 7.76 12.47 0.97
CA ILE A 109 7.01 13.52 1.66
C ILE A 109 5.63 13.64 1.01
N PRO A 110 4.61 14.18 1.72
CA PRO A 110 3.31 14.48 1.13
C PRO A 110 3.46 15.35 -0.13
N THR A 111 3.14 14.80 -1.30
CA THR A 111 3.17 15.49 -2.60
C THR A 111 2.30 14.76 -3.62
N ASN A 112 1.88 15.45 -4.68
CA ASN A 112 1.25 14.84 -5.86
C ASN A 112 2.17 14.88 -7.09
N PHE A 113 3.30 15.56 -7.03
CA PHE A 113 4.20 15.70 -8.18
C PHE A 113 4.77 14.33 -8.58
N ASN A 114 4.53 13.94 -9.83
CA ASN A 114 4.91 12.65 -10.42
C ASN A 114 4.37 11.40 -9.71
N ILE A 115 3.43 11.52 -8.76
CA ILE A 115 2.90 10.35 -8.06
C ILE A 115 2.00 9.52 -8.98
N ASP A 116 1.10 10.16 -9.74
CA ASP A 116 0.21 9.46 -10.69
C ASP A 116 0.97 8.76 -11.84
N THR A 117 2.19 9.22 -12.15
CA THR A 117 3.07 8.62 -13.18
C THR A 117 4.14 7.68 -12.61
N SER A 118 4.20 7.52 -11.29
CA SER A 118 5.16 6.65 -10.59
C SER A 118 4.71 5.18 -10.52
N ILE A 119 5.57 4.32 -9.98
CA ILE A 119 5.23 2.94 -9.58
C ILE A 119 5.11 2.78 -8.05
N ASN A 120 4.87 3.88 -7.32
CA ASN A 120 4.95 3.87 -5.86
C ASN A 120 3.88 2.98 -5.22
N ALA A 121 2.65 2.97 -5.75
CA ALA A 121 1.58 2.10 -5.26
C ALA A 121 1.94 0.62 -5.42
N TYR A 122 2.59 0.26 -6.53
CA TYR A 122 3.08 -1.09 -6.78
C TYR A 122 4.17 -1.50 -5.79
N LEU A 123 5.16 -0.63 -5.55
CA LEU A 123 6.24 -0.90 -4.59
C LEU A 123 5.71 -1.00 -3.15
N ALA A 124 4.86 -0.06 -2.73
CA ALA A 124 4.22 -0.09 -1.41
C ALA A 124 3.37 -1.34 -1.22
N MET A 125 2.55 -1.72 -2.22
CA MET A 125 1.75 -2.95 -2.16
C MET A 125 2.63 -4.19 -2.01
N LYS A 126 3.75 -4.30 -2.73
CA LYS A 126 4.70 -5.40 -2.54
C LYS A 126 5.22 -5.48 -1.11
N ALA A 127 5.61 -4.34 -0.54
CA ALA A 127 6.10 -4.29 0.84
C ALA A 127 5.03 -4.74 1.84
N ILE A 128 3.80 -4.22 1.69
CA ILE A 128 2.64 -4.59 2.51
C ILE A 128 2.42 -6.10 2.48
N LEU A 129 2.35 -6.68 1.28
CA LEU A 129 2.09 -8.11 1.12
C LEU A 129 3.22 -8.94 1.72
N LEU A 130 4.49 -8.60 1.47
CA LEU A 130 5.63 -9.32 2.04
C LEU A 130 5.66 -9.26 3.57
N HIS A 131 5.37 -8.10 4.16
CA HIS A 131 5.32 -7.96 5.61
C HIS A 131 4.17 -8.73 6.23
N ALA A 132 2.97 -8.65 5.64
CA ALA A 132 1.82 -9.41 6.10
C ALA A 132 2.11 -10.92 6.10
N HIS A 133 2.66 -11.48 5.01
CA HIS A 133 2.96 -12.93 4.94
C HIS A 133 4.08 -13.40 5.88
N ARG A 134 5.05 -12.54 6.18
CA ARG A 134 6.16 -12.88 7.09
C ARG A 134 5.76 -12.81 8.56
N HIS A 135 4.70 -12.07 8.87
CA HIS A 135 4.23 -11.92 10.24
C HIS A 135 3.35 -13.11 10.65
N PRO A 136 3.72 -13.86 11.70
CA PRO A 136 3.01 -15.10 12.05
C PRO A 136 1.58 -14.88 12.56
N GLU A 137 1.28 -13.68 13.07
CA GLU A 137 -0.02 -13.35 13.66
C GLU A 137 -0.97 -12.62 12.71
N ILE A 138 -0.51 -12.20 11.53
CA ILE A 138 -1.35 -11.47 10.56
C ILE A 138 -1.98 -12.48 9.60
N HIS A 139 -3.27 -12.76 9.79
CA HIS A 139 -4.05 -13.65 8.91
C HIS A 139 -5.01 -12.87 8.01
N SER A 140 -5.28 -11.60 8.34
CA SER A 140 -6.12 -10.66 7.61
C SER A 140 -5.51 -9.26 7.61
N VAL A 141 -5.56 -8.57 6.47
CA VAL A 141 -5.04 -7.20 6.33
C VAL A 141 -6.04 -6.31 5.61
N ALA A 142 -6.33 -5.15 6.20
CA ALA A 142 -7.10 -4.07 5.60
C ALA A 142 -6.16 -3.09 4.88
N ILE A 143 -6.39 -2.88 3.58
CA ILE A 143 -5.53 -2.10 2.69
C ILE A 143 -6.35 -0.98 2.03
N PRO A 144 -5.95 0.30 2.18
CA PRO A 144 -6.62 1.42 1.54
C PRO A 144 -6.17 1.63 0.09
N GLY A 145 -6.76 2.61 -0.59
CA GLY A 145 -6.18 3.16 -1.80
C GLY A 145 -4.76 3.68 -1.58
N LEU A 146 -3.81 3.20 -2.39
CA LEU A 146 -2.43 3.65 -2.34
C LEU A 146 -2.23 4.82 -3.31
N CYS A 147 -1.58 5.89 -2.85
CA CYS A 147 -1.34 7.11 -3.63
C CYS A 147 -2.59 7.91 -4.08
N THR A 148 -3.82 7.50 -3.78
CA THR A 148 -5.05 8.11 -4.31
C THR A 148 -5.51 9.39 -3.59
N GLY A 149 -5.08 9.57 -2.34
CA GLY A 149 -5.36 10.76 -1.53
C GLY A 149 -4.50 11.96 -1.92
N VAL A 150 -3.51 12.31 -1.08
CA VAL A 150 -2.57 13.42 -1.35
C VAL A 150 -1.86 13.25 -2.69
N GLY A 151 -1.50 12.01 -3.04
CA GLY A 151 -0.80 11.69 -4.28
C GLY A 151 -1.62 11.89 -5.56
N ARG A 152 -2.96 12.01 -5.45
CA ARG A 152 -3.89 12.18 -6.57
C ARG A 152 -3.76 11.11 -7.66
N MET A 153 -3.20 9.94 -7.35
CA MET A 153 -3.13 8.83 -8.31
C MET A 153 -4.54 8.42 -8.74
N GLN A 154 -4.73 8.24 -10.04
CA GLN A 154 -6.01 7.84 -10.60
C GLN A 154 -6.42 6.45 -10.08
N PRO A 155 -7.70 6.25 -9.72
CA PRO A 155 -8.16 4.99 -9.15
C PRO A 155 -7.79 3.75 -9.96
N ILE A 156 -7.89 3.83 -11.29
CA ILE A 156 -7.56 2.72 -12.19
C ILE A 156 -6.05 2.41 -12.21
N ILE A 157 -5.19 3.42 -12.08
CA ILE A 157 -3.74 3.25 -12.01
C ILE A 157 -3.35 2.65 -10.66
N CYS A 158 -3.92 3.14 -9.56
CA CYS A 158 -3.77 2.55 -8.23
C CYS A 158 -4.17 1.07 -8.23
N ALA A 159 -5.39 0.76 -8.69
CA ALA A 159 -5.91 -0.60 -8.70
C ALA A 159 -5.05 -1.55 -9.55
N ARG A 160 -4.61 -1.10 -10.73
CA ARG A 160 -3.68 -1.83 -11.59
C ARG A 160 -2.37 -2.14 -10.87
N GLN A 161 -1.72 -1.12 -10.30
CA GLN A 161 -0.45 -1.28 -9.60
C GLN A 161 -0.55 -2.22 -8.40
N MET A 162 -1.62 -2.08 -7.61
CA MET A 162 -1.90 -2.97 -6.49
C MET A 162 -2.11 -4.41 -6.96
N PHE A 163 -2.86 -4.62 -8.04
CA PHE A 163 -3.12 -5.95 -8.59
C PHE A 163 -1.86 -6.59 -9.14
N THR A 164 -1.04 -5.87 -9.92
CA THR A 164 0.24 -6.39 -10.42
C THR A 164 1.14 -6.86 -9.27
N ALA A 165 1.24 -6.07 -8.18
CA ALA A 165 1.99 -6.49 -7.00
C ALA A 165 1.40 -7.74 -6.33
N PHE A 166 0.07 -7.83 -6.26
CA PHE A 166 -0.65 -8.98 -5.72
C PHE A 166 -0.39 -10.26 -6.53
N GLU A 167 -0.45 -10.18 -7.86
CA GLU A 167 -0.16 -11.30 -8.75
C GLU A 167 1.24 -11.86 -8.53
N GLU A 168 2.23 -10.99 -8.39
CA GLU A 168 3.62 -11.41 -8.18
C GLU A 168 3.85 -12.04 -6.80
N ILE A 169 3.32 -11.44 -5.73
CA ILE A 169 3.62 -11.84 -4.36
C ILE A 169 2.68 -12.94 -3.85
N VAL A 170 1.37 -12.81 -4.08
CA VAL A 170 0.36 -13.74 -3.54
C VAL A 170 0.10 -14.89 -4.50
N LEU A 171 -0.04 -14.61 -5.80
CA LEU A 171 -0.29 -15.64 -6.81
C LEU A 171 1.00 -16.28 -7.35
N GLY A 172 2.17 -15.78 -6.91
CA GLY A 172 3.47 -16.35 -7.27
C GLY A 172 3.85 -16.18 -8.74
N LYS A 173 3.24 -15.23 -9.47
CA LYS A 173 3.54 -14.95 -10.88
C LYS A 173 4.86 -14.19 -11.01
N LYS A 174 5.97 -14.88 -10.75
CA LYS A 174 7.32 -14.32 -10.89
C LYS A 174 7.62 -13.98 -12.35
N GLN A 175 8.29 -12.86 -12.55
CA GLN A 175 8.73 -12.42 -13.87
C GLN A 175 10.07 -13.09 -14.22
N ASP A 176 10.20 -13.53 -15.47
CA ASP A 176 11.42 -14.09 -16.04
C ASP A 176 11.64 -13.46 -17.42
N PHE A 177 12.29 -12.29 -17.43
CA PHE A 177 12.49 -11.50 -18.66
C PHE A 177 13.69 -12.01 -19.43
N LYS A 178 13.50 -12.31 -20.72
CA LYS A 178 14.58 -12.80 -21.60
C LYS A 178 15.51 -11.69 -22.07
N ASN A 179 15.02 -10.46 -22.08
CA ASN A 179 15.75 -9.29 -22.55
C ASN A 179 15.21 -8.00 -21.92
N PHE A 180 15.93 -6.91 -22.14
CA PHE A 180 15.58 -5.59 -21.61
C PHE A 180 14.24 -5.05 -22.14
N ALA A 181 13.89 -5.33 -23.40
CA ALA A 181 12.64 -4.84 -23.99
C ALA A 181 11.40 -5.45 -23.32
N GLU A 182 11.46 -6.73 -22.93
CA GLU A 182 10.40 -7.38 -22.15
C GLU A 182 10.23 -6.72 -20.77
N ALA A 183 11.34 -6.45 -20.07
CA ALA A 183 11.31 -5.78 -18.78
C ALA A 183 10.77 -4.34 -18.89
N GLN A 184 11.13 -3.61 -19.94
CA GLN A 184 10.64 -2.25 -20.20
C GLN A 184 9.14 -2.25 -20.52
N LYS A 185 8.68 -3.18 -21.37
CA LYS A 185 7.25 -3.33 -21.68
C LYS A 185 6.45 -3.69 -20.43
N TYR A 186 7.00 -4.56 -19.58
CA TYR A 186 6.38 -4.89 -18.30
C TYR A 186 6.25 -3.64 -17.41
N HIS A 187 7.35 -2.88 -17.24
CA HIS A 187 7.35 -1.64 -16.47
C HIS A 187 6.30 -0.64 -16.99
N TRP A 188 6.23 -0.43 -18.31
CA TRP A 188 5.20 0.41 -18.93
C TRP A 188 3.78 -0.07 -18.61
N ASN A 189 3.55 -1.38 -18.59
CA ASN A 189 2.23 -1.93 -18.29
C ASN A 189 1.80 -1.72 -16.84
N ILE A 190 2.75 -1.59 -15.88
CA ILE A 190 2.45 -1.24 -14.49
C ILE A 190 1.81 0.15 -14.42
N ASN A 191 2.38 1.12 -15.14
CA ASN A 191 1.82 2.46 -15.25
C ASN A 191 2.01 3.05 -16.66
N PRO A 192 0.99 2.97 -17.54
CA PRO A 192 1.04 3.52 -18.89
C PRO A 192 1.10 5.06 -18.96
N GLN A 193 0.97 5.76 -17.84
CA GLN A 193 1.15 7.21 -17.75
C GLN A 193 2.60 7.60 -17.45
N GLY A 194 3.44 6.64 -17.08
CA GLY A 194 4.87 6.86 -16.88
C GLY A 194 5.59 7.17 -18.19
N MET A 195 6.77 7.78 -18.12
CA MET A 195 7.66 7.90 -19.28
C MET A 195 8.66 6.75 -19.27
N ILE A 196 8.91 6.12 -20.42
CA ILE A 196 10.00 5.15 -20.59
C ILE A 196 11.10 5.72 -21.47
N TRP A 197 12.30 5.20 -21.30
CA TRP A 197 13.45 5.57 -22.12
C TRP A 197 13.31 5.04 -23.56
N THR A 198 13.55 5.89 -24.56
CA THR A 198 13.29 5.59 -25.98
C THR A 198 14.51 5.76 -26.90
N HIS A 199 15.76 5.58 -26.42
CA HIS A 199 16.96 5.91 -27.21
C HIS A 199 17.94 4.76 -27.42
#